data_AF-A0AAE0WLG4-F1
#
_entry.id   AF-A0AAE0WLG4-F1
#
_cell.length_a   1.000
_cell.length_b   1.000
_cell.length_c   1.000
_cell.angle_alpha   90.00
_cell.angle_beta   90.00
_cell.angle_gamma   90.00
#
_symmetry.space_group_name_H-M   'P 1'
#
loop_
_entity.id
_entity.type
_entity.pdbx_description
1 polymer ?
#
loop_
_entity_poly.entity_id
_entity_poly.type
_entity_poly.pdbx_seq_one_letter_code
_entity_poly.pdbx_strand_id
1 'polypeptide(L)'
;MATNIDAARVAYTRANTTMKACTFRLASANATLYAAQSTYRAALADLKNEVENAQLLADKASAEMKFAQHSVKENEAALVKAQDAEGDAKQVLNQALAARSRRVNKHDVFEPALPAEDAPVLPQSAAEKYIATAEAAFEDLENLDEFPEPEAEPCGNASCARNASSRALTACPHNLAAGLAGLSAKNLKAAKKVFSPEQFGGNTGFKNKAYEVCAAIDKLIAAQILNQTPRWQQGKAFDKNRRMDRGH
;
A
#
# COMPACT_ATOMS: atom_id res chain seq x y z
N MET A 1 -55.80 86.01 -30.85
CA MET A 1 -54.39 86.03 -30.41
C MET A 1 -54.15 85.28 -29.09
N ALA A 2 -55.04 85.35 -28.08
CA ALA A 2 -54.84 84.69 -26.78
C ALA A 2 -54.71 83.15 -26.83
N THR A 3 -55.44 82.47 -27.73
CA THR A 3 -55.45 80.99 -27.83
C THR A 3 -54.13 80.34 -28.25
N ASN A 4 -53.30 81.04 -29.02
CA ASN A 4 -51.99 80.53 -29.44
C ASN A 4 -50.93 80.60 -28.33
N ILE A 5 -51.07 81.55 -27.40
CA ILE A 5 -50.13 81.74 -26.29
C ILE A 5 -50.33 80.63 -25.25
N ASP A 6 -51.58 80.26 -24.96
CA ASP A 6 -51.89 79.19 -24.01
C ASP A 6 -51.46 77.81 -24.53
N ALA A 7 -51.68 77.53 -25.82
CA ALA A 7 -51.20 76.30 -26.46
C ALA A 7 -49.67 76.18 -26.40
N ALA A 8 -48.94 77.28 -26.65
CA ALA A 8 -47.49 77.33 -26.54
C ALA A 8 -47.01 77.09 -25.09
N ARG A 9 -47.71 77.64 -24.09
CA ARG A 9 -47.38 77.46 -22.67
C ARG A 9 -47.58 76.02 -22.20
N VAL A 10 -48.65 75.35 -22.65
CA VAL A 10 -48.89 73.93 -22.37
C VAL A 10 -47.83 73.06 -23.02
N ALA A 11 -47.49 73.32 -24.29
CA ALA A 11 -46.44 72.59 -25.00
C ALA A 11 -45.07 72.73 -24.33
N TYR A 12 -44.70 73.95 -23.90
CA TYR A 12 -43.47 74.20 -23.15
C TYR A 12 -43.45 73.43 -21.82
N THR A 13 -44.54 73.47 -21.07
CA THR A 13 -44.64 72.75 -19.78
C THR A 13 -44.49 71.25 -19.98
N ARG A 14 -45.14 70.69 -21.00
CA ARG A 14 -45.01 69.27 -21.37
C ARG A 14 -43.56 68.93 -21.75
N ALA A 15 -42.93 69.72 -22.63
CA ALA A 15 -41.54 69.53 -23.02
C ALA A 15 -40.59 69.57 -21.80
N ASN A 16 -40.79 70.50 -20.88
CA ASN A 16 -39.99 70.60 -19.66
C ASN A 16 -40.18 69.38 -18.74
N THR A 17 -41.43 68.89 -18.57
CA THR A 17 -41.68 67.65 -17.82
C THR A 17 -41.03 66.42 -18.46
N THR A 18 -41.09 66.31 -19.80
CA THR A 18 -40.43 65.22 -20.52
C THR A 18 -38.92 65.30 -20.39
N MET A 19 -38.32 66.49 -20.49
CA MET A 19 -36.89 66.69 -20.31
C MET A 19 -36.44 66.30 -18.88
N LYS A 20 -37.20 66.67 -17.84
CA LYS A 20 -36.95 66.23 -16.46
C LYS A 20 -37.04 64.71 -16.31
N ALA A 21 -38.01 64.06 -16.95
CA ALA A 21 -38.12 62.60 -16.93
C ALA A 21 -36.93 61.93 -17.65
N CYS A 22 -36.49 62.47 -18.79
CA CYS A 22 -35.33 61.95 -19.52
C CYS A 22 -34.03 62.12 -18.73
N THR A 23 -33.81 63.27 -18.09
CA THR A 23 -32.62 63.51 -17.26
C THR A 23 -32.58 62.57 -16.05
N PHE A 24 -33.72 62.33 -15.39
CA PHE A 24 -33.81 61.34 -14.31
C PHE A 24 -33.50 59.92 -14.81
N ARG A 25 -34.05 59.52 -15.96
CA ARG A 25 -33.76 58.20 -16.55
C ARG A 25 -32.29 58.04 -16.93
N LEU A 26 -31.66 59.09 -17.48
CA LEU A 26 -30.24 59.07 -17.80
C LEU A 26 -29.38 58.95 -16.54
N ALA A 27 -29.70 59.70 -15.48
CA ALA A 27 -28.99 59.60 -14.20
C ALA A 27 -29.11 58.20 -13.59
N SER A 28 -30.30 57.61 -13.64
CA SER A 28 -30.54 56.23 -13.18
C SER A 28 -29.77 55.20 -14.00
N ALA A 29 -29.79 55.32 -15.34
CA ALA A 29 -29.03 54.44 -16.23
C ALA A 29 -27.51 54.55 -16.02
N ASN A 30 -27.00 55.75 -15.75
CA ASN A 30 -25.59 55.93 -15.41
C ASN A 30 -25.25 55.28 -14.07
N ALA A 31 -26.11 55.43 -13.06
CA ALA A 31 -25.92 54.79 -11.75
C ALA A 31 -25.88 53.26 -11.86
N THR A 32 -26.78 52.65 -12.64
CA THR A 32 -26.77 51.20 -12.86
C THR A 32 -25.55 50.74 -13.64
N LEU A 33 -25.09 51.52 -14.63
CA LEU A 33 -23.87 51.23 -15.37
C LEU A 33 -22.63 51.27 -14.47
N TYR A 34 -22.49 52.27 -13.60
CA TYR A 34 -21.37 52.33 -12.66
C TYR A 34 -21.41 51.19 -11.64
N ALA A 35 -22.60 50.83 -11.14
CA ALA A 35 -22.76 49.67 -10.25
C ALA A 35 -22.33 48.38 -10.96
N ALA A 36 -22.81 48.13 -12.18
CA ALA A 36 -22.41 46.97 -12.98
C ALA A 36 -20.91 46.95 -13.30
N GLN A 37 -20.30 48.11 -13.56
CA GLN A 37 -18.87 48.21 -13.79
C GLN A 37 -18.07 47.87 -12.53
N SER A 38 -18.55 48.28 -11.35
CA SER A 38 -17.90 47.96 -10.07
C SER A 38 -17.96 46.48 -9.74
N THR A 39 -19.10 45.83 -9.95
CA THR A 39 -19.27 44.39 -9.72
C THR A 39 -18.43 43.57 -10.70
N TYR A 40 -18.38 43.98 -11.97
CA TYR A 40 -17.52 43.34 -12.96
C TYR A 40 -16.03 43.46 -12.60
N ARG A 41 -15.58 44.61 -12.10
CA ARG A 41 -14.19 44.80 -11.64
C ARG A 41 -13.86 43.93 -10.43
N ALA A 42 -14.79 43.79 -9.47
CA ALA A 42 -14.60 42.91 -8.33
C ALA A 42 -14.47 41.45 -8.77
N ALA A 43 -15.38 40.97 -9.62
CA ALA A 43 -15.34 39.61 -10.16
C ALA A 43 -14.04 39.33 -10.96
N LEU A 44 -13.54 40.32 -11.71
CA LEU A 44 -12.25 40.19 -12.40
C LEU A 44 -11.06 40.11 -11.43
N ALA A 45 -11.11 40.81 -10.30
CA ALA A 45 -10.06 40.73 -9.29
C ALA A 45 -10.07 39.36 -8.60
N ASP A 46 -11.25 38.84 -8.27
CA ASP A 46 -11.43 37.52 -7.68
C ASP A 46 -10.90 36.42 -8.62
N LEU A 47 -11.27 36.47 -9.90
CA LEU A 47 -10.79 35.51 -10.89
C LEU A 47 -9.26 35.55 -11.07
N LYS A 48 -8.65 36.74 -11.00
CA LYS A 48 -7.18 36.86 -11.04
C LYS A 48 -6.54 36.19 -9.83
N ASN A 49 -7.08 36.42 -8.63
CA ASN A 49 -6.59 35.77 -7.40
C ASN A 49 -6.74 34.25 -7.46
N GLU A 50 -7.84 33.74 -8.01
CA GLU A 50 -8.05 32.29 -8.22
C GLU A 50 -7.01 31.70 -9.18
N VAL A 51 -6.71 32.39 -10.29
CA VAL A 51 -5.69 31.95 -11.25
C VAL A 51 -4.30 31.97 -10.62
N GLU A 52 -3.94 33.01 -9.86
CA GLU A 52 -2.67 33.07 -9.15
C GLU A 52 -2.53 31.94 -8.12
N ASN A 53 -3.60 31.67 -7.35
CA ASN A 53 -3.63 30.55 -6.40
C ASN A 53 -3.49 29.20 -7.10
N ALA A 54 -4.19 28.99 -8.22
CA ALA A 54 -4.08 27.76 -9.01
C ALA A 54 -2.66 27.57 -9.56
N GLN A 55 -2.00 28.63 -10.01
CA GLN A 55 -0.62 28.59 -10.47
C GLN A 55 0.34 28.21 -9.34
N LEU A 56 0.19 28.80 -8.15
CA LEU A 56 1.02 28.45 -6.98
C LEU A 56 0.87 26.97 -6.59
N LEU A 57 -0.35 26.43 -6.64
CA LEU A 57 -0.59 25.00 -6.40
C LEU A 57 0.06 24.11 -7.47
N ALA A 58 -0.02 24.50 -8.74
CA ALA A 58 0.63 23.78 -9.83
C ALA A 58 2.16 23.78 -9.70
N ASP A 59 2.75 24.92 -9.34
CA ASP A 59 4.19 25.04 -9.13
C ASP A 59 4.66 24.20 -7.93
N LYS A 60 3.88 24.19 -6.84
CA LYS A 60 4.14 23.33 -5.68
C LYS A 60 4.09 21.85 -6.06
N ALA A 61 3.04 21.42 -6.77
CA ALA A 61 2.92 20.04 -7.24
C ALA A 61 4.08 19.64 -8.17
N SER A 62 4.50 20.55 -9.06
CA SER A 62 5.66 20.33 -9.94
C SER A 62 6.96 20.16 -9.14
N ALA A 63 7.16 20.98 -8.10
CA ALA A 63 8.33 20.88 -7.22
C ALA A 63 8.34 19.55 -6.44
N GLU A 64 7.20 19.15 -5.89
CA GLU A 64 7.05 17.86 -5.19
C GLU A 64 7.30 16.68 -6.14
N MET A 65 6.80 16.72 -7.38
CA MET A 65 7.10 15.70 -8.38
C MET A 65 8.59 15.60 -8.71
N LYS A 66 9.29 16.73 -8.88
CA LYS A 66 10.74 16.72 -9.13
C LYS A 66 11.52 16.14 -7.95
N PHE A 67 11.12 16.46 -6.72
CA PHE A 67 11.71 15.91 -5.52
C PHE A 67 11.51 14.38 -5.43
N ALA A 68 10.28 13.92 -5.65
CA ALA A 68 9.96 12.49 -5.68
C ALA A 68 10.76 11.74 -6.75
N GLN A 69 10.90 12.30 -7.96
CA GLN A 69 11.72 11.73 -9.03
C GLN A 69 13.21 11.61 -8.64
N HIS A 70 13.76 12.62 -7.94
CA HIS A 70 15.13 12.54 -7.44
C HIS A 70 15.29 11.43 -6.40
N SER A 71 14.36 11.32 -5.45
CA SER A 71 14.38 10.25 -4.44
C SER A 71 14.28 8.85 -5.05
N VAL A 72 13.44 8.67 -6.08
CA VAL A 72 13.35 7.40 -6.81
C VAL A 72 14.67 7.06 -7.49
N LYS A 73 15.30 8.02 -8.18
CA LYS A 73 16.61 7.81 -8.83
C LYS A 73 17.72 7.46 -7.82
N GLU A 74 17.72 8.07 -6.65
CA GLU A 74 18.68 7.75 -5.58
C GLU A 74 18.47 6.33 -5.04
N ASN A 75 17.21 5.93 -4.84
CA ASN A 75 16.86 4.58 -4.40
C ASN A 75 17.18 3.52 -5.47
N GLU A 76 16.94 3.80 -6.75
CA GLU A 76 17.33 2.95 -7.87
C GLU A 76 18.86 2.76 -7.92
N ALA A 77 19.63 3.85 -7.78
CA ALA A 77 21.09 3.78 -7.74
C ALA A 77 21.61 2.99 -6.53
N ALA A 78 20.96 3.11 -5.37
CA ALA A 78 21.29 2.32 -4.18
C ALA A 78 20.97 0.83 -4.39
N LEU A 79 19.85 0.51 -5.05
CA LEU A 79 19.45 -0.86 -5.38
C LEU A 79 20.47 -1.52 -6.33
N VAL A 80 20.89 -0.82 -7.39
CA VAL A 80 21.90 -1.31 -8.33
C VAL A 80 23.22 -1.62 -7.61
N LYS A 81 23.70 -0.71 -6.75
CA LYS A 81 24.90 -0.95 -5.93
C LYS A 81 24.76 -2.16 -5.01
N ALA A 82 23.57 -2.38 -4.44
CA ALA A 82 23.33 -3.55 -3.60
C ALA A 82 23.32 -4.85 -4.41
N GLN A 83 22.77 -4.84 -5.62
CA GLN A 83 22.78 -5.99 -6.54
C GLN A 83 24.20 -6.32 -7.01
N ASP A 84 24.99 -5.31 -7.36
CA ASP A 84 26.40 -5.50 -7.75
C ASP A 84 27.21 -6.09 -6.58
N ALA A 85 27.03 -5.56 -5.37
CA ALA A 85 27.68 -6.10 -4.17
C ALA A 85 27.25 -7.55 -3.85
N GLU A 86 26.00 -7.91 -4.13
CA GLU A 86 25.52 -9.30 -4.02
C GLU A 86 26.16 -10.21 -5.08
N GLY A 87 26.32 -9.71 -6.31
CA GLY A 87 27.04 -10.37 -7.40
C GLY A 87 28.49 -10.67 -7.02
N ASP A 88 29.20 -9.66 -6.51
CA ASP A 88 30.57 -9.79 -6.03
C ASP A 88 30.67 -10.77 -4.85
N ALA A 89 29.77 -10.68 -3.87
CA ALA A 89 29.72 -11.59 -2.73
C ALA A 89 29.47 -13.05 -3.17
N LYS A 90 28.60 -13.27 -4.15
CA LYS A 90 28.37 -14.61 -4.76
C LYS A 90 29.60 -15.09 -5.52
N GLN A 91 30.31 -14.20 -6.22
CA GLN A 91 31.53 -14.58 -6.93
C GLN A 91 32.65 -14.97 -5.96
N VAL A 92 32.83 -14.21 -4.86
CA VAL A 92 33.77 -14.54 -3.78
C VAL A 92 33.37 -15.86 -3.11
N LEU A 93 32.08 -16.06 -2.82
CA LEU A 93 31.58 -17.32 -2.27
C LEU A 93 31.85 -18.49 -3.22
N ASN A 94 31.61 -18.34 -4.52
CA ASN A 94 31.87 -19.38 -5.52
C ASN A 94 33.37 -19.65 -5.67
N GLN A 95 34.24 -18.64 -5.60
CA GLN A 95 35.69 -18.84 -5.55
C GLN A 95 36.12 -19.56 -4.27
N ALA A 96 35.56 -19.20 -3.11
CA ALA A 96 35.82 -19.86 -1.84
C ALA A 96 35.32 -21.32 -1.85
N LEU A 97 34.14 -21.58 -2.40
CA LEU A 97 33.58 -22.92 -2.60
C LEU A 97 34.39 -23.73 -3.60
N ALA A 98 34.88 -23.13 -4.69
CA ALA A 98 35.77 -23.81 -5.64
C ALA A 98 37.13 -24.12 -5.01
N ALA A 99 37.70 -23.20 -4.22
CA ALA A 99 38.93 -23.42 -3.47
C ALA A 99 38.74 -24.50 -2.39
N ARG A 100 37.59 -24.53 -1.73
CA ARG A 100 37.21 -25.56 -0.76
C ARG A 100 36.96 -26.90 -1.44
N SER A 101 36.26 -26.95 -2.56
CA SER A 101 36.06 -28.15 -3.41
C SER A 101 37.40 -28.75 -3.84
N ARG A 102 38.37 -27.93 -4.25
CA ARG A 102 39.74 -28.40 -4.54
C ARG A 102 40.47 -28.97 -3.31
N ARG A 103 40.14 -28.51 -2.10
CA ARG A 103 40.68 -29.06 -0.83
C ARG A 103 39.90 -30.28 -0.34
N VAL A 104 38.59 -30.36 -0.61
CA VAL A 104 37.67 -31.42 -0.20
C VAL A 104 37.69 -32.61 -1.18
N ASN A 105 38.23 -32.45 -2.40
CA ASN A 105 38.62 -33.56 -3.28
C ASN A 105 39.75 -34.46 -2.72
N LYS A 106 40.12 -34.30 -1.44
CA LYS A 106 40.91 -35.28 -0.70
C LYS A 106 40.17 -36.00 0.41
N HIS A 107 39.06 -35.49 0.96
CA HIS A 107 38.27 -36.21 1.95
C HIS A 107 36.83 -35.67 2.03
N ASP A 108 35.89 -36.60 1.87
CA ASP A 108 34.48 -36.60 2.28
C ASP A 108 33.46 -35.66 1.60
N VAL A 109 32.50 -36.32 0.93
CA VAL A 109 31.26 -35.78 0.36
C VAL A 109 30.34 -35.36 1.51
N PHE A 110 30.02 -34.06 1.60
CA PHE A 110 29.05 -33.53 2.57
C PHE A 110 27.68 -33.39 1.90
N GLU A 111 26.72 -34.22 2.30
CA GLU A 111 25.30 -34.03 1.99
C GLU A 111 24.77 -32.77 2.71
N PRO A 112 23.86 -31.98 2.09
CA PRO A 112 23.25 -30.83 2.75
C PRO A 112 22.32 -31.33 3.87
N ALA A 113 22.63 -30.94 5.11
CA ALA A 113 21.80 -31.20 6.27
C ALA A 113 20.41 -30.57 6.09
N LEU A 114 19.38 -31.42 6.22
CA LEU A 114 18.03 -31.01 6.58
C LEU A 114 18.08 -30.14 7.86
N PRO A 115 17.11 -29.23 8.06
CA PRO A 115 17.02 -28.48 9.31
C PRO A 115 17.08 -29.47 10.49
N ALA A 116 17.94 -29.17 11.46
CA ALA A 116 18.15 -30.02 12.63
C ALA A 116 16.81 -30.39 13.27
N GLU A 117 16.70 -31.65 13.68
CA GLU A 117 15.49 -32.29 14.26
C GLU A 117 15.01 -31.68 15.59
N ASP A 118 15.59 -30.56 16.03
CA ASP A 118 15.40 -29.98 17.36
C ASP A 118 14.76 -28.57 17.34
N ALA A 119 13.90 -28.26 16.36
CA ALA A 119 12.93 -27.18 16.56
C ALA A 119 11.80 -27.73 17.44
N PRO A 120 11.46 -27.12 18.59
CA PRO A 120 10.37 -27.61 19.43
C PRO A 120 9.07 -27.57 18.61
N VAL A 121 8.66 -28.74 18.14
CA VAL A 121 7.37 -28.92 17.48
C VAL A 121 6.32 -28.79 18.58
N LEU A 122 5.46 -27.77 18.48
CA LEU A 122 4.33 -27.67 19.39
C LEU A 122 3.51 -28.96 19.27
N PRO A 123 3.02 -29.53 20.38
CA PRO A 123 2.12 -30.68 20.32
C PRO A 123 0.90 -30.33 19.44
N GLN A 124 0.43 -31.29 18.64
CA GLN A 124 -0.66 -31.08 17.68
C GLN A 124 -1.89 -30.40 18.31
N SER A 125 -2.17 -30.66 19.59
CA SER A 125 -3.24 -30.03 20.37
C SER A 125 -3.08 -28.51 20.54
N ALA A 126 -1.86 -27.99 20.63
CA ALA A 126 -1.60 -26.55 20.73
C ALA A 126 -1.85 -25.84 19.39
N ALA A 127 -1.50 -26.49 18.28
CA ALA A 127 -1.74 -25.97 16.93
C ALA A 127 -3.25 -25.89 16.63
N GLU A 128 -4.01 -26.92 17.00
CA GLU A 128 -5.47 -26.96 16.83
C GLU A 128 -6.16 -25.94 17.76
N LYS A 129 -5.69 -25.79 19.01
CA LYS A 129 -6.18 -24.77 19.95
C LYS A 129 -5.94 -23.34 19.43
N TYR A 130 -4.78 -23.08 18.83
CA TYR A 130 -4.49 -21.78 18.22
C TYR A 130 -5.45 -21.47 17.07
N ILE A 131 -5.69 -22.42 16.16
CA ILE A 131 -6.63 -22.24 15.04
C ILE A 131 -8.04 -21.99 15.57
N ALA A 132 -8.50 -22.75 16.56
CA ALA A 132 -9.83 -22.56 17.15
C ALA A 132 -9.98 -21.19 17.86
N THR A 133 -8.92 -20.73 18.53
CA THR A 133 -8.88 -19.40 19.16
C THR A 133 -8.94 -18.30 18.10
N ALA A 134 -8.20 -18.46 17.00
CA ALA A 134 -8.23 -17.53 15.90
C ALA A 134 -9.58 -17.51 15.19
N GLU A 135 -10.20 -18.67 14.95
CA GLU A 135 -11.52 -18.78 14.35
C GLU A 135 -12.57 -18.06 15.20
N ALA A 136 -12.59 -18.28 16.52
CA ALA A 136 -13.49 -17.58 17.44
C ALA A 136 -13.22 -16.06 17.50
N ALA A 137 -11.95 -15.64 17.47
CA ALA A 137 -11.59 -14.22 17.47
C ALA A 137 -12.00 -13.52 16.16
N PHE A 138 -12.01 -14.24 15.03
CA PHE A 138 -12.39 -13.69 13.73
C PHE A 138 -13.91 -13.70 13.48
N GLU A 139 -14.72 -14.28 14.36
CA GLU A 139 -16.18 -14.14 14.28
C GLU A 139 -16.64 -12.71 14.61
N ASP A 140 -15.89 -11.99 15.46
CA ASP A 140 -16.17 -10.60 15.87
C ASP A 140 -15.06 -9.65 15.38
N LEU A 141 -14.98 -9.47 14.06
CA LEU A 141 -13.98 -8.60 13.42
C LEU A 141 -14.11 -7.12 13.80
N GLU A 142 -15.28 -6.68 14.28
CA GLU A 142 -15.51 -5.28 14.67
C GLU A 142 -14.88 -4.95 16.02
N ASN A 143 -14.76 -5.94 16.93
CA ASN A 143 -14.18 -5.76 18.26
C ASN A 143 -12.78 -6.39 18.43
N LEU A 144 -12.16 -6.82 17.32
CA LEU A 144 -10.84 -7.44 17.37
C LEU A 144 -9.75 -6.36 17.53
N ASP A 145 -9.31 -6.14 18.77
CA ASP A 145 -8.25 -5.18 19.09
C ASP A 145 -6.84 -5.69 18.69
N GLU A 146 -6.61 -6.99 18.79
CA GLU A 146 -5.31 -7.61 18.50
C GLU A 146 -5.46 -8.91 17.70
N PHE A 147 -4.53 -9.12 16.77
CA PHE A 147 -4.48 -10.35 15.99
C PHE A 147 -3.99 -11.51 16.88
N PRO A 148 -4.71 -12.63 16.96
CA PRO A 148 -4.35 -13.75 17.81
C PRO A 148 -2.97 -14.32 17.40
N GLU A 149 -2.06 -14.40 18.36
CA GLU A 149 -0.72 -14.95 18.17
C GLU A 149 -0.62 -16.38 18.73
N PRO A 150 0.20 -17.27 18.13
CA PRO A 150 0.39 -18.61 18.66
C PRO A 150 1.14 -18.57 20.00
N GLU A 151 0.78 -19.47 20.91
CA GLU A 151 1.58 -19.75 22.10
C GLU A 151 2.94 -20.33 21.65
N ALA A 152 3.98 -19.49 21.61
CA ALA A 152 5.32 -19.89 21.18
C ALA A 152 6.40 -19.30 22.09
N GLU A 153 7.48 -20.06 22.31
CA GLU A 153 8.67 -19.54 22.96
C GLU A 153 9.37 -18.50 22.06
N PRO A 154 10.08 -17.51 22.63
CA PRO A 154 10.82 -16.54 21.84
C PRO A 154 11.77 -17.23 20.86
N CYS A 155 11.69 -16.86 19.58
CA CYS A 155 12.46 -17.52 18.54
C CYS A 155 13.97 -17.43 18.80
N GLY A 156 14.63 -18.58 19.00
CA GLY A 156 16.08 -18.68 19.19
C GLY A 156 16.92 -18.37 17.94
N ASN A 157 16.29 -18.09 16.79
CA ASN A 157 17.01 -17.77 15.57
C ASN A 157 17.56 -16.33 15.65
N ALA A 158 18.89 -16.19 15.55
CA ALA A 158 19.58 -14.91 15.59
C ALA A 158 19.08 -13.88 14.55
N SER A 159 18.54 -14.35 13.42
CA SER A 159 17.92 -13.50 12.40
C SER A 159 16.58 -12.90 12.85
N CYS A 160 15.85 -13.56 13.76
CA CYS A 160 14.61 -13.05 14.34
C CYS A 160 14.87 -12.11 15.51
N ALA A 161 15.91 -12.36 16.31
CA ALA A 161 16.35 -11.48 17.39
C ALA A 161 16.74 -10.07 16.89
N ARG A 162 17.30 -9.97 15.67
CA ARG A 162 17.64 -8.67 15.04
C ARG A 162 16.43 -7.83 14.60
N ASN A 163 15.26 -8.44 14.41
CA ASN A 163 14.02 -7.79 13.96
C ASN A 163 12.99 -7.60 15.10
N ALA A 164 13.42 -7.77 16.35
CA ALA A 164 12.56 -7.84 17.54
C ALA A 164 11.81 -6.54 17.89
N SER A 165 12.16 -5.39 17.30
CA SER A 165 11.52 -4.12 17.61
C SER A 165 10.18 -3.89 16.91
N SER A 166 9.78 -4.73 15.95
CA SER A 166 8.48 -4.64 15.26
C SER A 166 7.65 -5.92 15.28
N ARG A 167 8.23 -7.03 15.74
CA ARG A 167 7.57 -8.33 15.89
C ARG A 167 7.77 -8.80 17.31
N ALA A 168 6.69 -9.13 18.02
CA ALA A 168 6.80 -9.98 19.20
C ALA A 168 7.57 -11.24 18.75
N LEU A 169 8.65 -11.59 19.47
CA LEU A 169 9.54 -12.71 19.14
C LEU A 169 8.79 -14.05 19.00
N THR A 170 7.55 -14.09 19.48
CA THR A 170 6.54 -15.15 19.41
C THR A 170 5.92 -15.33 18.02
N ALA A 171 5.71 -14.26 17.23
CA ALA A 171 4.99 -14.28 15.95
C ALA A 171 5.89 -14.35 14.71
N CYS A 172 7.17 -14.70 14.86
CA CYS A 172 8.07 -14.76 13.71
C CYS A 172 7.69 -15.92 12.75
N PRO A 173 8.07 -15.85 11.46
CA PRO A 173 7.78 -16.90 10.49
C PRO A 173 8.27 -18.30 10.89
N HIS A 174 9.33 -18.39 11.69
CA HIS A 174 9.85 -19.67 12.18
C HIS A 174 8.99 -20.27 13.29
N ASN A 175 8.47 -19.44 14.20
CA ASN A 175 7.58 -19.87 15.27
C ASN A 175 6.19 -20.24 14.72
N LEU A 176 5.70 -19.50 13.72
CA LEU A 176 4.49 -19.89 12.98
C LEU A 176 4.67 -21.22 12.26
N ALA A 177 5.81 -21.43 11.61
CA ALA A 177 6.13 -22.69 10.96
C ALA A 177 6.26 -23.84 11.97
N ALA A 178 6.96 -23.64 13.09
CA ALA A 178 7.12 -24.64 14.15
C ALA A 178 5.77 -24.97 14.84
N GLY A 179 4.95 -23.95 15.08
CA GLY A 179 3.66 -24.11 15.74
C GLY A 179 2.60 -24.80 14.88
N LEU A 180 2.72 -24.72 13.55
CA LEU A 180 1.80 -25.38 12.62
C LEU A 180 2.37 -26.67 12.01
N ALA A 181 3.64 -26.99 12.25
CA ALA A 181 4.33 -28.15 11.66
C ALA A 181 3.66 -29.50 12.00
N GLY A 182 3.03 -29.61 13.18
CA GLY A 182 2.35 -30.82 13.64
C GLY A 182 1.02 -31.12 12.96
N LEU A 183 0.50 -30.23 12.10
CA LEU A 183 -0.79 -30.40 11.44
C LEU A 183 -0.67 -31.16 10.11
N SER A 184 -1.67 -31.98 9.79
CA SER A 184 -1.75 -32.62 8.46
C SER A 184 -1.97 -31.60 7.35
N ALA A 185 -1.57 -31.91 6.11
CA ALA A 185 -1.81 -31.05 4.93
C ALA A 185 -3.29 -30.68 4.73
N LYS A 186 -4.22 -31.55 5.15
CA LYS A 186 -5.66 -31.26 5.11
C LYS A 186 -6.03 -30.18 6.14
N ASN A 187 -5.51 -30.28 7.37
CA ASN A 187 -5.76 -29.33 8.44
C ASN A 187 -5.07 -27.99 8.17
N LEU A 188 -3.88 -28.00 7.58
CA LEU A 188 -3.18 -26.79 7.10
C LEU A 188 -3.99 -26.04 6.04
N LYS A 189 -4.62 -26.75 5.09
CA LYS A 189 -5.52 -26.12 4.10
C LYS A 189 -6.79 -25.55 4.73
N ALA A 190 -7.33 -26.18 5.77
CA ALA A 190 -8.46 -25.66 6.52
C ALA A 190 -8.07 -24.37 7.27
N ALA A 191 -6.92 -24.39 7.97
CA ALA A 191 -6.36 -23.22 8.63
C ALA A 191 -6.13 -22.06 7.66
N LYS A 192 -5.63 -22.33 6.44
CA LYS A 192 -5.45 -21.29 5.42
C LYS A 192 -6.74 -20.52 5.10
N LYS A 193 -7.89 -21.19 5.15
CA LYS A 193 -9.20 -20.52 4.95
C LYS A 193 -9.57 -19.63 6.12
N VAL A 194 -9.31 -20.08 7.34
CA VAL A 194 -9.54 -19.32 8.58
C VAL A 194 -8.70 -18.04 8.61
N PHE A 195 -7.50 -18.04 8.03
CA PHE A 195 -6.62 -16.87 7.95
C PHE A 195 -6.69 -16.15 6.58
N SER A 196 -7.80 -16.24 5.84
CA SER A 196 -7.90 -15.62 4.52
C SER A 196 -7.77 -14.08 4.61
N PRO A 197 -6.79 -13.44 3.95
CA PRO A 197 -6.62 -11.98 4.01
C PRO A 197 -7.83 -11.20 3.52
N GLU A 198 -8.67 -11.80 2.67
CA GLU A 198 -9.86 -11.18 2.10
C GLU A 198 -10.93 -10.87 3.15
N GLN A 199 -11.02 -11.63 4.24
CA GLN A 199 -12.04 -11.44 5.26
C GLN A 199 -11.79 -10.20 6.14
N PHE A 200 -10.57 -9.65 6.14
CA PHE A 200 -10.17 -8.53 7.01
C PHE A 200 -10.40 -7.14 6.39
N GLY A 201 -11.17 -7.01 5.30
CA GLY A 201 -11.71 -5.74 4.81
C GLY A 201 -10.70 -4.58 4.71
N GLY A 202 -10.97 -3.45 5.37
CA GLY A 202 -10.08 -2.27 5.38
C GLY A 202 -8.89 -2.34 6.33
N ASN A 203 -8.78 -3.38 7.17
CA ASN A 203 -7.76 -3.46 8.22
C ASN A 203 -6.42 -3.97 7.66
N THR A 204 -5.60 -3.05 7.15
CA THR A 204 -4.32 -3.34 6.50
C THR A 204 -3.31 -4.05 7.42
N GLY A 205 -3.35 -3.77 8.73
CA GLY A 205 -2.50 -4.44 9.72
C GLY A 205 -2.82 -5.93 9.84
N PHE A 206 -4.09 -6.28 10.00
CA PHE A 206 -4.52 -7.68 10.08
C PHE A 206 -4.38 -8.42 8.75
N LYS A 207 -4.61 -7.74 7.62
CA LYS A 207 -4.33 -8.30 6.30
C LYS A 207 -2.88 -8.73 6.14
N ASN A 208 -1.93 -7.89 6.52
CA ASN A 208 -0.51 -8.21 6.43
C ASN A 208 -0.15 -9.41 7.32
N LYS A 209 -0.66 -9.46 8.56
CA LYS A 209 -0.48 -10.62 9.45
C LYS A 209 -1.09 -11.90 8.85
N ALA A 210 -2.29 -11.82 8.29
CA ALA A 210 -2.94 -12.95 7.61
C ALA A 210 -2.14 -13.47 6.40
N TYR A 211 -1.57 -12.59 5.59
CA TYR A 211 -0.67 -12.97 4.50
C TYR A 211 0.57 -13.74 4.99
N GLU A 212 1.15 -13.32 6.10
CA GLU A 212 2.31 -13.99 6.69
C GLU A 212 1.98 -15.41 7.18
N VAL A 213 0.83 -15.59 7.84
CA VAL A 213 0.36 -16.91 8.29
C VAL A 213 0.07 -17.82 7.10
N CYS A 214 -0.62 -17.32 6.07
CA CYS A 214 -0.88 -18.06 4.83
C CYS A 214 0.41 -18.49 4.11
N ALA A 215 1.42 -17.61 4.06
CA ALA A 215 2.71 -17.94 3.45
C ALA A 215 3.49 -19.01 4.25
N ALA A 216 3.39 -19.00 5.59
CA ALA A 216 3.96 -20.05 6.42
C ALA A 216 3.26 -21.40 6.18
N ILE A 217 1.92 -21.41 6.11
CA ILE A 217 1.12 -22.60 5.79
C ILE A 217 1.49 -23.17 4.42
N ASP A 218 1.64 -22.33 3.39
CA ASP A 218 2.00 -22.79 2.04
C ASP A 218 3.38 -23.45 1.99
N LYS A 219 4.35 -22.92 2.75
CA LYS A 219 5.68 -23.53 2.89
C LYS A 219 5.61 -24.89 3.58
N LEU A 220 4.79 -25.04 4.61
CA LEU A 220 4.60 -26.32 5.31
C LEU A 220 3.91 -27.35 4.42
N ILE A 221 2.88 -26.96 3.67
CA ILE A 221 2.21 -27.83 2.70
C ILE A 221 3.23 -28.28 1.64
N ALA A 222 4.04 -27.36 1.10
CA ALA A 222 5.08 -27.70 0.13
C ALA A 222 6.12 -28.68 0.70
N ALA A 223 6.56 -28.46 1.94
CA ALA A 223 7.51 -29.35 2.63
C ALA A 223 6.92 -30.76 2.86
N GLN A 224 5.66 -30.86 3.29
CA GLN A 224 4.99 -32.16 3.45
C GLN A 224 4.82 -32.89 2.12
N ILE A 225 4.47 -32.18 1.04
CA ILE A 225 4.37 -32.77 -0.29
C ILE A 225 5.74 -33.28 -0.75
N LEU A 226 6.81 -32.52 -0.56
CA LEU A 226 8.19 -32.91 -0.91
C LEU A 226 8.65 -34.15 -0.12
N ASN A 227 8.31 -34.24 1.16
CA ASN A 227 8.65 -35.38 2.01
C ASN A 227 7.82 -36.63 1.68
N GLN A 228 6.60 -36.47 1.12
CA GLN A 228 5.75 -37.57 0.65
C GLN A 228 6.01 -37.97 -0.81
N THR A 229 6.72 -37.15 -1.59
CA THR A 229 7.08 -37.52 -2.96
C THR A 229 8.36 -38.36 -2.95
N PRO A 230 8.34 -39.57 -3.53
CA PRO A 230 9.57 -40.34 -3.71
C PRO A 230 10.64 -39.51 -4.43
N ARG A 231 11.90 -39.59 -3.97
CA ARG A 231 13.04 -38.77 -4.44
C ARG A 231 13.18 -38.73 -5.98
N TRP A 232 12.74 -39.77 -6.68
CA TRP A 232 12.74 -39.89 -8.14
C TRP A 232 11.67 -39.06 -8.87
N GLN A 233 10.67 -38.51 -8.18
CA GLN A 233 9.63 -37.63 -8.75
C GLN A 233 9.86 -36.14 -8.49
N GLN A 234 10.75 -35.76 -7.56
CA GLN A 234 10.95 -34.37 -7.12
C GLN A 234 11.44 -33.44 -8.25
N GLY A 235 12.17 -33.96 -9.24
CA GLY A 235 12.62 -33.18 -10.41
C GLY A 235 11.51 -32.73 -11.37
N LYS A 236 10.33 -33.39 -11.37
CA LYS A 236 9.21 -33.04 -12.26
C LYS A 236 8.21 -32.06 -11.64
N ALA A 237 8.16 -31.95 -10.31
CA ALA A 237 7.28 -31.02 -9.62
C ALA A 237 7.81 -29.57 -9.67
N PHE A 238 9.13 -29.39 -9.61
CA PHE A 238 9.77 -28.07 -9.68
C PHE A 238 9.55 -27.37 -11.04
N ASP A 239 9.47 -28.14 -12.13
CA ASP A 239 9.37 -27.60 -13.49
C ASP A 239 7.94 -27.16 -13.88
N LYS A 240 6.92 -27.68 -13.18
CA LYS A 240 5.52 -27.24 -13.37
C LYS A 240 5.19 -25.92 -12.65
N ASN A 241 5.71 -25.69 -11.45
CA ASN A 241 5.46 -24.44 -10.73
C ASN A 241 6.19 -23.25 -11.39
N ARG A 242 7.38 -23.45 -11.96
CA ARG A 242 8.13 -22.39 -12.66
C ARG A 242 7.48 -21.92 -13.97
N ARG A 243 6.61 -22.74 -14.58
CA ARG A 243 5.85 -22.38 -15.79
C ARG A 243 4.57 -21.59 -15.49
N MET A 244 4.05 -21.63 -14.26
CA MET A 244 2.86 -20.84 -13.90
C MET A 244 3.21 -19.38 -13.59
N ASP A 245 4.40 -19.10 -13.04
CA ASP A 245 4.84 -17.73 -12.68
C ASP A 245 5.30 -16.86 -13.86
N ARG A 246 5.28 -17.36 -15.10
CA ARG A 246 5.68 -16.57 -16.30
C ARG A 246 4.52 -16.30 -17.27
N GLY A 247 3.30 -16.60 -16.86
CA GLY A 247 2.15 -16.50 -17.73
C GLY A 247 0.96 -15.87 -17.03
N HIS A 248 1.12 -14.65 -16.49
CA HIS A 248 0.06 -13.66 -16.33
C HIS A 248 0.68 -12.26 -16.22
#